data_AF-A0A7C7KSG2-F1
#
_entry.id   AF-A0A7C7KSG2-F1
#
_cell.length_a   1.000
_cell.length_b   1.000
_cell.length_c   1.000
_cell.angle_alpha   90.00
_cell.angle_beta   90.00
_cell.angle_gamma   90.00
#
_symmetry.space_group_name_H-M   'P 1'
#
loop_
_entity.id
_entity.type
_entity.pdbx_description
1 polymer ?
#
loop_
_entity_poly.entity_id
_entity_poly.type
_entity_poly.pdbx_seq_one_letter_code
_entity_poly.pdbx_strand_id
1 'polypeptide(L)'
;MFPSLPNTLSLVAGNGEGSNPLNAFDRALLNAGVGNLNLIKISSIVPPKVDIIPLPKIPMGSLVPIAYGYCTSDVKGETIAAAVSVALPKDKELCGYITQKSTFVILDLEKEKVQVIEV
;
A
#
# COMPACT_ATOMS: atom_id res chain seq x y z
N MET A 1 -0.20 -11.14 -28.29
CA MET A 1 0.78 -11.53 -27.24
C MET A 1 0.32 -10.86 -25.96
N PHE A 2 0.05 -11.62 -24.91
CA PHE A 2 -0.32 -11.04 -23.61
C PHE A 2 0.94 -10.51 -22.91
N PRO A 3 0.87 -9.39 -22.16
CA PRO A 3 2.01 -8.88 -21.41
C PRO A 3 2.47 -9.91 -20.36
N SER A 4 3.78 -9.94 -20.08
CA SER A 4 4.33 -10.75 -19.00
C SER A 4 3.75 -10.32 -17.66
N LEU A 5 3.32 -11.29 -16.85
CA LEU A 5 2.79 -11.03 -15.51
C LEU A 5 3.92 -10.61 -14.54
N PRO A 6 3.62 -9.79 -13.53
CA PRO A 6 4.53 -9.55 -12.41
C PRO A 6 4.95 -10.85 -11.74
N ASN A 7 6.23 -10.95 -11.37
CA ASN A 7 6.82 -12.11 -10.70
C ASN A 7 7.37 -11.77 -9.30
N THR A 8 7.17 -10.53 -8.85
CA THR A 8 7.61 -10.06 -7.54
C THR A 8 6.47 -9.36 -6.83
N LEU A 9 6.46 -9.45 -5.51
CA LEU A 9 5.52 -8.79 -4.62
C LEU A 9 6.31 -8.07 -3.53
N SER A 10 6.02 -6.79 -3.33
CA SER A 10 6.56 -6.01 -2.22
C SER A 10 5.42 -5.43 -1.40
N LEU A 11 5.49 -5.62 -0.09
CA LEU A 11 4.60 -4.95 0.86
C LEU A 11 5.29 -3.67 1.33
N VAL A 12 4.57 -2.57 1.24
CA VAL A 12 5.01 -1.25 1.66
C VAL A 12 3.93 -0.64 2.53
N ALA A 13 4.28 0.32 3.36
CA ALA A 13 3.33 1.09 4.14
C ALA A 13 3.98 2.45 4.39
N GLY A 14 3.18 3.51 4.47
CA GLY A 14 3.73 4.82 4.78
C GLY A 14 2.68 5.83 5.17
N ASN A 15 3.11 6.89 5.85
CA ASN A 15 2.26 8.02 6.24
C ASN A 15 2.66 9.39 5.75
N GLY A 16 1.65 10.28 5.72
CA GLY A 16 1.81 11.66 5.35
C GLY A 16 0.71 12.55 5.93
N GLU A 17 1.12 13.71 6.45
CA GLU A 17 0.21 14.81 6.75
C GLU A 17 0.21 15.79 5.57
N GLY A 18 -0.92 16.43 5.26
CA GLY A 18 -1.01 17.39 4.16
C GLY A 18 -2.07 18.45 4.41
N SER A 19 -1.98 19.57 3.68
CA SER A 19 -2.98 20.65 3.75
C SER A 19 -4.36 20.26 3.20
N ASN A 20 -4.44 19.13 2.49
CA ASN A 20 -5.66 18.51 2.02
C ASN A 20 -5.44 16.98 1.90
N PRO A 21 -6.51 16.18 1.72
CA PRO A 21 -6.40 14.72 1.64
C PRO A 21 -5.47 14.23 0.53
N LEU A 22 -5.42 14.92 -0.61
CA LEU A 22 -4.57 14.54 -1.75
C LEU A 22 -3.08 14.71 -1.41
N ASN A 23 -2.70 15.82 -0.78
CA ASN A 23 -1.33 16.08 -0.35
C ASN A 23 -0.89 15.13 0.77
N ALA A 24 -1.81 14.75 1.67
CA ALA A 24 -1.55 13.77 2.71
C ALA A 24 -1.30 12.38 2.10
N PHE A 25 -2.14 11.99 1.13
CA PHE A 25 -1.99 10.75 0.38
C PHE A 25 -0.67 10.70 -0.40
N ASP A 26 -0.31 11.77 -1.13
CA ASP A 26 0.96 11.85 -1.87
C ASP A 26 2.18 11.67 -0.95
N ARG A 27 2.18 12.33 0.21
CA ARG A 27 3.24 12.17 1.22
C ARG A 27 3.28 10.76 1.81
N ALA A 28 2.13 10.11 1.99
CA ALA A 28 2.07 8.72 2.41
C ALA A 28 2.71 7.78 1.36
N LEU A 29 2.44 8.01 0.07
CA LEU A 29 3.09 7.26 -1.02
C LEU A 29 4.61 7.50 -1.05
N LEU A 30 5.05 8.74 -0.84
CA LEU A 30 6.49 9.08 -0.76
C LEU A 30 7.15 8.37 0.44
N ASN A 31 6.50 8.37 1.60
CA ASN A 31 6.99 7.67 2.79
C ASN A 31 7.07 6.15 2.58
N ALA A 32 6.09 5.57 1.87
CA ALA A 32 6.08 4.16 1.47
C ALA A 32 7.10 3.81 0.37
N GLY A 33 7.81 4.80 -0.19
CA GLY A 33 8.81 4.60 -1.24
C GLY A 33 8.26 4.49 -2.67
N VAL A 34 6.95 4.69 -2.87
CA VAL A 34 6.26 4.54 -4.17
C VAL A 34 5.69 5.83 -4.74
N GLY A 35 5.86 6.97 -4.05
CA GLY A 35 5.26 8.26 -4.44
C GLY A 35 5.76 8.85 -5.76
N ASN A 36 6.93 8.42 -6.26
CA ASN A 36 7.45 8.85 -7.56
C ASN A 36 7.10 7.87 -8.71
N LEU A 37 6.13 6.98 -8.51
CA LEU A 37 5.71 5.96 -9.48
C LEU A 37 4.30 6.25 -9.98
N ASN A 38 3.96 5.75 -11.16
CA ASN A 38 2.60 5.79 -11.69
C ASN A 38 1.86 4.53 -11.27
N LEU A 39 1.06 4.65 -10.21
CA LEU A 39 0.36 3.53 -9.58
C LEU A 39 -0.89 3.13 -10.36
N ILE A 40 -0.91 1.91 -10.90
CA ILE A 40 -2.08 1.32 -11.54
C ILE A 40 -2.81 0.49 -10.48
N LYS A 41 -3.96 0.99 -10.01
CA LYS A 41 -4.77 0.27 -9.03
C LYS A 41 -5.32 -1.03 -9.62
N ILE A 42 -4.99 -2.16 -9.01
CA ILE A 42 -5.55 -3.47 -9.34
C ILE A 42 -6.56 -3.91 -8.28
N SER A 43 -7.30 -4.99 -8.55
CA SER A 43 -8.25 -5.57 -7.60
C SER A 43 -7.51 -6.24 -6.42
N SER A 44 -7.18 -7.52 -6.56
CA SER A 44 -6.76 -8.35 -5.42
C SER A 44 -6.05 -9.65 -5.78
N ILE A 45 -5.58 -9.85 -7.01
CA ILE A 45 -4.99 -11.14 -7.43
C ILE A 45 -3.47 -11.05 -7.52
N VAL A 46 -2.79 -11.97 -6.86
CA VAL A 46 -1.34 -12.17 -6.98
C VAL A 46 -1.08 -13.27 -7.99
N PRO A 47 -0.24 -13.03 -9.02
CA PRO A 47 0.16 -14.08 -9.95
C PRO A 47 0.79 -15.29 -9.25
N PRO A 48 0.71 -16.50 -9.84
CA PRO A 48 1.47 -17.65 -9.35
C PRO A 48 2.97 -17.38 -9.34
N LYS A 49 3.70 -18.12 -8.49
CA LYS A 49 5.19 -18.10 -8.44
C LYS A 49 5.83 -16.73 -8.20
N VAL A 50 5.14 -15.83 -7.50
CA VAL A 50 5.76 -14.56 -7.11
C VAL A 50 6.76 -14.75 -5.98
N ASP A 51 7.84 -13.98 -6.03
CA ASP A 51 8.77 -13.84 -4.93
C ASP A 51 8.41 -12.62 -4.08
N ILE A 52 8.30 -12.82 -2.76
CA ILE A 52 8.17 -11.69 -1.83
C ILE A 52 9.55 -11.08 -1.63
N ILE A 53 9.72 -9.83 -2.04
CA ILE A 53 10.99 -9.10 -1.96
C ILE A 53 10.78 -7.72 -1.33
N PRO A 54 11.82 -7.13 -0.72
CA PRO A 54 11.83 -5.71 -0.39
C PRO A 54 11.56 -4.87 -1.65
N LEU A 55 10.94 -3.70 -1.49
CA LEU A 55 10.66 -2.80 -2.60
C LEU A 55 11.95 -2.50 -3.39
N PRO A 56 12.05 -2.92 -4.66
CA PRO A 56 13.25 -2.66 -5.45
C PRO A 56 13.33 -1.17 -5.81
N LYS A 57 14.51 -0.73 -6.27
CA LYS A 57 14.64 0.61 -6.85
C LYS A 57 13.96 0.63 -8.21
N ILE A 58 12.73 1.14 -8.24
CA ILE A 58 11.95 1.28 -9.48
C ILE A 58 12.24 2.66 -10.09
N PRO A 59 12.49 2.77 -11.41
CA PRO A 59 12.65 4.05 -12.07
C PRO A 59 11.44 4.95 -11.87
N MET A 60 11.67 6.24 -11.60
CA MET A 60 10.59 7.22 -11.44
C MET A 60 9.69 7.28 -12.68
N GLY A 61 8.38 7.43 -12.48
CA GLY A 61 7.37 7.43 -13.53
C GLY A 61 7.02 6.05 -14.11
N SER A 62 7.63 4.96 -13.61
CA SER A 62 7.25 3.61 -14.04
C SER A 62 5.78 3.30 -13.72
N LEU A 63 5.12 2.59 -14.63
CA LEU A 63 3.78 2.06 -14.42
C LEU A 63 3.86 0.82 -13.52
N VAL A 64 3.30 0.89 -12.31
CA VAL A 64 3.38 -0.19 -11.31
C VAL A 64 1.98 -0.66 -10.93
N PRO A 65 1.61 -1.91 -11.24
CA PRO A 65 0.40 -2.54 -10.72
C PRO A 65 0.50 -2.64 -9.19
N ILE A 66 -0.47 -2.06 -8.48
CA ILE A 66 -0.48 -2.03 -7.03
C ILE A 66 -1.91 -2.15 -6.49
N ALA A 67 -2.05 -2.90 -5.42
CA ALA A 67 -3.31 -3.06 -4.72
C ALA A 67 -3.15 -2.39 -3.36
N TYR A 68 -3.86 -1.28 -3.13
CA TYR A 68 -3.72 -0.48 -1.91
C TYR A 68 -5.07 -0.12 -1.31
N GLY A 69 -5.09 -0.03 0.02
CA GLY A 69 -6.15 0.58 0.80
C GLY A 69 -5.57 1.78 1.54
N TYR A 70 -6.33 2.86 1.67
CA TYR A 70 -5.91 4.04 2.41
C TYR A 70 -7.07 4.58 3.25
N CYS A 71 -6.74 5.39 4.24
CA CYS A 71 -7.68 6.16 5.05
C CYS A 71 -7.14 7.57 5.17
N THR A 72 -8.02 8.57 5.33
CA THR A 72 -7.63 9.96 5.60
C THR A 72 -8.55 10.51 6.67
N SER A 73 -8.02 11.35 7.54
CA SER A 73 -8.78 12.08 8.54
C SER A 73 -8.34 13.55 8.58
N ASP A 74 -9.30 14.44 8.80
CA ASP A 74 -9.10 15.86 9.10
C ASP A 74 -9.35 16.19 10.58
N VAL A 75 -9.64 15.17 11.40
CA VAL A 75 -9.89 15.31 12.84
C VAL A 75 -8.56 15.30 13.58
N LYS A 76 -8.22 16.43 14.20
CA LYS A 76 -6.99 16.55 14.98
C LYS A 76 -6.98 15.55 16.15
N GLY A 77 -5.92 14.75 16.23
CA GLY A 77 -5.72 13.74 17.27
C GLY A 77 -6.41 12.40 16.98
N GLU A 78 -7.15 12.27 15.88
CA GLU A 78 -7.68 10.99 15.45
C GLU A 78 -6.55 10.09 14.92
N THR A 79 -6.59 8.82 15.32
CA THR A 79 -5.67 7.79 14.82
C THR A 79 -6.39 6.95 13.78
N ILE A 80 -5.77 6.83 12.62
CA ILE A 80 -6.27 6.03 11.49
C ILE A 80 -5.24 4.98 11.10
N ALA A 81 -5.71 3.87 10.55
CA ALA A 81 -4.87 2.82 10.00
C ALA A 81 -5.50 2.23 8.73
N ALA A 82 -4.65 1.88 7.77
CA ALA A 82 -4.96 0.89 6.76
C ALA A 82 -4.17 -0.39 7.05
N ALA A 83 -4.47 -1.45 6.32
CA ALA A 83 -3.89 -2.78 6.43
C ALA A 83 -3.95 -3.43 5.05
N VAL A 84 -2.83 -3.94 4.53
CA VAL A 84 -2.81 -4.89 3.40
C VAL A 84 -2.27 -6.24 3.84
N SER A 85 -2.93 -7.31 3.45
CA SER A 85 -2.44 -8.68 3.67
C SER A 85 -2.55 -9.53 2.43
N VAL A 86 -1.65 -10.50 2.33
CA VAL A 86 -1.51 -11.37 1.16
C VAL A 86 -1.58 -12.83 1.60
N ALA A 87 -2.52 -13.55 1.01
CA ALA A 87 -2.63 -15.00 1.13
C ALA A 87 -1.97 -15.66 -0.07
N LEU A 88 -0.88 -16.40 0.15
CA LEU A 88 -0.24 -17.21 -0.87
C LEU A 88 -0.63 -18.69 -0.72
N PRO A 89 -0.99 -19.38 -1.80
CA PRO A 89 -1.30 -20.81 -1.76
C PRO A 89 -0.03 -21.64 -1.48
N LYS A 90 -0.21 -22.83 -0.91
CA LYS A 90 0.89 -23.81 -0.78
C LYS A 90 1.35 -24.32 -2.15
N ASP A 91 0.40 -24.52 -3.06
CA ASP A 91 0.69 -24.86 -4.45
C ASP A 91 1.07 -23.58 -5.22
N LYS A 92 2.32 -23.51 -5.67
CA LYS A 92 2.87 -22.34 -6.37
C LYS A 92 2.31 -22.15 -7.77
N GLU A 93 1.58 -23.12 -8.32
CA GLU A 93 0.87 -22.97 -9.60
C GLU A 93 -0.46 -22.20 -9.46
N LEU A 94 -0.97 -22.06 -8.24
CA LEU A 94 -2.20 -21.32 -7.95
C LEU A 94 -1.91 -19.83 -7.69
N CYS A 95 -2.93 -18.99 -7.89
CA CYS A 95 -2.84 -17.56 -7.58
C CYS A 95 -2.95 -17.28 -6.08
N GLY A 96 -2.34 -16.18 -5.64
CA GLY A 96 -2.57 -15.61 -4.32
C GLY A 96 -3.67 -14.55 -4.32
N TYR A 97 -4.06 -14.12 -3.14
CA TYR A 97 -5.10 -13.12 -2.92
C TYR A 97 -4.61 -11.98 -2.01
N ILE A 98 -4.96 -10.75 -2.36
CA ILE A 98 -4.68 -9.53 -1.59
C ILE A 98 -5.98 -9.05 -0.97
N THR A 99 -6.00 -8.82 0.33
CA THR A 99 -7.08 -8.11 1.00
C THR A 99 -6.56 -6.81 1.60
N GLN A 100 -7.35 -5.75 1.44
CA GLN A 100 -7.07 -4.42 1.97
C GLN A 100 -8.20 -4.04 2.95
N LYS A 101 -7.83 -3.48 4.09
CA LYS A 101 -8.79 -3.01 5.09
C LYS A 101 -8.36 -1.65 5.61
N SER A 102 -9.25 -0.67 5.52
CA SER A 102 -9.09 0.64 6.17
C SER A 102 -9.97 0.67 7.41
N THR A 103 -9.44 1.16 8.54
CA THR A 103 -10.19 1.24 9.79
C THR A 103 -9.77 2.44 10.64
N PHE A 104 -10.67 2.87 11.51
CA PHE A 104 -10.36 3.82 12.57
C PHE A 104 -9.87 3.03 13.79
N VAL A 105 -8.77 3.47 14.40
CA VAL A 105 -8.26 2.82 15.60
C VAL A 105 -8.22 3.87 16.71
N ILE A 106 -9.12 3.77 17.69
CA ILE A 106 -9.00 4.54 18.93
C ILE A 106 -8.03 3.77 19.83
N LEU A 107 -6.78 4.21 19.91
CA LEU A 107 -5.85 3.77 20.95
C LEU A 107 -5.66 4.94 21.92
N ASP A 108 -6.06 4.73 23.17
CA ASP A 108 -5.53 5.50 24.29
C ASP A 108 -4.11 4.97 24.55
N LEU A 109 -3.09 5.78 24.31
CA LEU A 109 -1.71 5.67 24.83
C LEU A 109 -0.90 6.88 24.33
N GLU A 110 -0.44 7.67 25.28
CA GLU A 110 0.56 8.75 25.19
C GLU A 110 1.44 8.74 23.91
N LYS A 111 1.05 9.53 22.91
CA LYS A 111 1.94 10.30 22.02
C LYS A 111 1.12 11.09 21.01
N GLU A 112 1.23 12.41 21.05
CA GLU A 112 0.80 13.30 19.97
C GLU A 112 1.53 12.95 18.68
N LYS A 113 0.79 12.56 17.63
CA LYS A 113 1.05 12.82 16.20
C LYS A 113 -0.05 12.20 15.36
N VAL A 114 -0.62 13.00 14.45
CA VAL A 114 -1.55 12.52 13.42
C VAL A 114 -0.74 11.65 12.45
N GLN A 115 -1.19 10.42 12.18
CA GLN A 115 -0.50 9.50 11.28
C GLN A 115 -1.51 8.89 10.30
N VAL A 116 -1.19 8.95 9.01
CA VAL A 116 -1.96 8.40 7.88
C VAL A 116 -1.22 7.18 7.32
N ILE A 117 -1.23 5.98 7.90
CA ILE A 117 -0.61 4.77 7.24
C ILE A 117 -1.76 3.99 6.58
N GLU A 118 -1.78 3.48 5.34
CA GLU A 118 -0.85 2.60 4.61
C GLU A 118 -1.09 2.61 3.09
N VAL A 119 -0.19 1.95 2.35
CA VAL A 119 -0.26 1.65 0.92
C VAL A 119 -0.42 0.15 0.76
#